data_AF-A0A177EN92-F1
#
_entry.id   AF-A0A177EN92-F1
#
_cell.length_a   1.000
_cell.length_b   1.000
_cell.length_c   1.000
_cell.angle_alpha   90.00
_cell.angle_beta   90.00
_cell.angle_gamma   90.00
#
_symmetry.space_group_name_H-M   'P 1'
#
loop_
_entity.id
_entity.type
_entity.pdbx_description
1 polymer ?
#
loop_
_entity_poly.entity_id
_entity_poly.type
_entity_poly.pdbx_seq_one_letter_code
_entity_poly.pdbx_strand_id
1 'polypeptide(L)'
;MSDREYTDSEEYSNSEYFTGDENYDSQDASDQMASSGNMPELFTVQTGPCEGDYDRIDLLIRQAKMLSPSISEKQKEALFAHIVARSEAEGIETDPWITSFFSVLKYPEAKAMLLPKVDAAIRKLPEYEEMDILISARFANVPEEIMYEMYEAFPAACMHSKDQKILLLSLERPVQKEEETEIKRVFPKFKFTNSGKLFPIHTEEIFLILNNEKPAFSCSAMDDITIKGYILNKERIIAFIEAMKVYYA
;
A
#
# COMPACT_ATOMS: atom_id res chain seq x y z
N MET A 1 4.22 9.05 -75.39
CA MET A 1 5.36 8.60 -76.19
C MET A 1 6.56 9.34 -75.60
N SER A 2 7.28 8.68 -74.69
CA SER A 2 8.46 7.80 -74.90
C SER A 2 9.69 8.64 -74.51
N ASP A 3 10.62 8.30 -73.62
CA ASP A 3 11.02 7.09 -72.89
C ASP A 3 11.70 7.59 -71.57
N ARG A 4 11.69 6.93 -70.40
CA ARG A 4 12.49 5.74 -70.02
C ARG A 4 13.95 5.84 -70.54
N GLU A 5 15.03 5.62 -69.80
CA GLU A 5 15.28 4.89 -68.56
C GLU A 5 16.81 4.83 -68.34
N TYR A 6 17.23 4.55 -67.09
CA TYR A 6 18.40 3.71 -66.71
C TYR A 6 19.84 4.19 -67.07
N THR A 7 20.90 3.93 -66.30
CA THR A 7 21.15 2.94 -65.23
C THR A 7 22.44 3.29 -64.45
N ASP A 8 22.48 2.83 -63.20
CA ASP A 8 23.59 2.14 -62.49
C ASP A 8 25.01 2.73 -62.45
N SER A 9 25.53 2.87 -61.22
CA SER A 9 26.23 1.74 -60.58
C SER A 9 26.45 1.97 -59.09
N GLU A 10 26.35 0.85 -58.37
CA GLU A 10 26.29 0.63 -56.93
C GLU A 10 27.61 0.96 -56.19
N GLU A 11 27.52 1.33 -54.90
CA GLU A 11 28.23 0.55 -53.87
C GLU A 11 27.64 0.78 -52.46
N TYR A 12 27.36 -0.37 -51.86
CA TYR A 12 26.82 -0.74 -50.55
C TYR A 12 27.45 -0.03 -49.32
N SER A 13 26.64 0.21 -48.27
CA SER A 13 26.56 -0.71 -47.12
C SER A 13 25.93 -0.05 -45.88
N ASN A 14 24.85 -0.68 -45.42
CA ASN A 14 24.40 -0.88 -44.04
C ASN A 14 24.19 0.30 -43.09
N SER A 15 22.92 0.62 -42.86
CA SER A 15 22.37 0.58 -41.49
C SER A 15 20.91 0.17 -41.55
N GLU A 16 20.61 -0.93 -40.87
CA GLU A 16 19.37 -1.67 -40.90
C GLU A 16 18.17 -0.90 -40.33
N TYR A 17 17.03 -1.29 -40.88
CA TYR A 17 15.66 -0.87 -40.65
C TYR A 17 15.23 -0.89 -39.18
N PHE A 18 14.61 0.21 -38.72
CA PHE A 18 13.57 0.18 -37.69
C PHE A 18 12.24 0.54 -38.37
N THR A 19 11.51 -0.46 -38.85
CA THR A 19 10.07 -0.34 -39.14
C THR A 19 9.35 -0.97 -37.97
N GLY A 20 8.87 -0.13 -37.05
CA GLY A 20 7.91 -0.55 -36.04
C GLY A 20 6.59 -0.82 -36.72
N ASP A 21 6.23 -2.09 -36.84
CA ASP A 21 4.92 -2.54 -37.27
C ASP A 21 4.18 -3.12 -36.07
N GLU A 22 2.89 -2.77 -36.00
CA GLU A 22 1.97 -3.04 -34.91
C GLU A 22 1.72 -4.55 -34.75
N ASN A 23 1.87 -5.07 -33.52
CA ASN A 23 1.09 -6.20 -33.02
C ASN A 23 1.16 -6.21 -31.49
N TYR A 24 0.22 -5.50 -30.89
CA TYR A 24 -0.18 -5.65 -29.50
C TYR A 24 -1.11 -6.88 -29.45
N ASP A 25 -0.60 -8.05 -29.08
CA ASP A 25 -1.37 -8.99 -28.26
C ASP A 25 -0.54 -10.15 -27.69
N SER A 26 -0.83 -10.44 -26.42
CA SER A 26 -0.76 -11.73 -25.72
C SER A 26 0.56 -12.49 -25.50
N GLN A 27 0.86 -12.66 -24.21
CA GLN A 27 1.40 -13.87 -23.56
C GLN A 27 2.79 -14.39 -23.98
N ASP A 28 3.80 -14.08 -23.17
CA ASP A 28 4.51 -15.11 -22.39
C ASP A 28 5.38 -14.44 -21.31
N ALA A 29 4.84 -14.34 -20.10
CA ALA A 29 5.60 -14.08 -18.89
C ALA A 29 5.37 -15.25 -17.92
N SER A 30 5.53 -16.47 -18.46
CA SER A 30 5.75 -17.66 -17.65
C SER A 30 7.26 -17.88 -17.57
N ASP A 31 7.72 -18.28 -16.39
CA ASP A 31 9.10 -18.65 -16.04
C ASP A 31 10.12 -17.51 -15.80
N GLN A 32 9.89 -16.74 -14.73
CA GLN A 32 10.97 -16.54 -13.76
C GLN A 32 10.53 -17.06 -12.40
N MET A 33 10.76 -18.36 -12.17
CA MET A 33 10.94 -18.86 -10.81
C MET A 33 12.22 -18.24 -10.24
N ALA A 34 12.10 -17.07 -9.62
CA ALA A 34 13.09 -16.58 -8.68
C ALA A 34 12.96 -17.44 -7.42
N SER A 35 13.88 -18.40 -7.32
CA SER A 35 14.22 -19.20 -6.16
C SER A 35 13.91 -18.50 -4.83
N SER A 36 12.95 -19.05 -4.08
CA SER A 36 12.76 -18.81 -2.65
C SER A 36 14.07 -18.98 -1.90
N GLY A 37 14.56 -17.94 -1.24
CA GLY A 37 15.83 -17.98 -0.51
C GLY A 37 16.00 -16.86 0.49
N ASN A 38 16.09 -15.60 0.05
CA ASN A 38 16.59 -14.49 0.89
C ASN A 38 15.83 -13.15 0.70
N MET A 39 14.52 -13.13 0.43
CA MET A 39 13.79 -11.84 0.26
C MET A 39 13.69 -10.94 1.51
N PRO A 40 13.69 -11.43 2.77
CA PRO A 40 13.64 -10.55 3.95
C PRO A 40 14.90 -9.70 4.14
N GLU A 41 16.07 -10.15 3.65
CA GLU A 41 17.35 -9.44 3.81
C GLU A 41 17.44 -8.15 2.97
N LEU A 42 16.46 -7.94 2.06
CA LEU A 42 16.39 -6.78 1.18
C LEU A 42 15.54 -5.66 1.75
N PHE A 43 15.00 -5.79 2.96
CA PHE A 43 14.18 -4.76 3.58
C PHE A 43 14.69 -4.39 4.97
N THR A 44 14.57 -3.11 5.31
CA THR A 44 14.83 -2.61 6.67
C THR A 44 13.61 -1.88 7.20
N VAL A 45 13.24 -2.16 8.45
CA VAL A 45 12.21 -1.40 9.18
C VAL A 45 12.91 -0.37 10.06
N GLN A 46 12.60 0.90 9.83
CA GLN A 46 13.12 2.03 10.60
C GLN A 46 11.98 2.72 11.35
N THR A 47 12.24 3.07 12.61
CA THR A 47 11.33 3.90 13.43
C THR A 47 11.91 5.29 13.65
N GLY A 48 11.06 6.32 13.69
CA GLY A 48 11.43 7.72 13.83
C GLY A 48 11.60 8.43 12.49
N PRO A 49 12.15 9.66 12.50
CA PRO A 49 12.39 10.42 11.27
C PRO A 49 13.25 9.65 10.28
N CYS A 50 12.82 9.64 9.01
CA CYS A 50 13.57 9.04 7.91
C CYS A 50 14.02 10.13 6.93
N GLU A 51 15.33 10.23 6.70
CA GLU A 51 15.90 11.06 5.63
C GLU A 51 15.95 10.20 4.36
N GLY A 52 15.41 10.67 3.23
CA GLY A 52 15.38 9.88 2.00
C GLY A 52 14.47 10.45 0.91
N ASP A 53 14.65 9.95 -0.31
CA ASP A 53 14.19 10.53 -1.58
C ASP A 53 12.65 10.65 -1.70
N TYR A 54 12.11 11.82 -1.32
CA TYR A 54 10.67 12.14 -1.31
C TYR A 54 10.02 12.21 -2.70
N ASP A 55 10.81 12.16 -3.77
CA ASP A 55 10.32 12.26 -5.14
C ASP A 55 9.61 10.98 -5.61
N ARG A 56 9.95 9.80 -5.06
CA ARG A 56 9.29 8.51 -5.38
C ARG A 56 8.13 8.17 -4.44
N ILE A 57 7.98 8.94 -3.36
CA ILE A 57 6.94 8.79 -2.33
C ILE A 57 5.53 9.14 -2.85
N ASP A 58 5.44 9.97 -3.89
CA ASP A 58 4.16 10.38 -4.48
C ASP A 58 3.35 9.18 -4.99
N LEU A 59 4.00 8.12 -5.46
CA LEU A 59 3.31 6.91 -5.90
C LEU A 59 2.67 6.18 -4.71
N LEU A 60 3.39 6.06 -3.59
CA LEU A 60 2.90 5.42 -2.38
C LEU A 60 1.74 6.22 -1.75
N ILE A 61 1.86 7.55 -1.74
CA ILE A 61 0.77 8.47 -1.33
C ILE A 61 -0.48 8.27 -2.20
N ARG A 62 -0.32 8.13 -3.53
CA ARG A 62 -1.44 7.87 -4.44
C ARG A 62 -2.10 6.51 -4.18
N GLN A 63 -1.32 5.50 -3.77
CA GLN A 63 -1.84 4.17 -3.42
C GLN A 63 -2.58 4.15 -2.08
N ALA A 64 -2.29 5.07 -1.16
CA ALA A 64 -3.03 5.19 0.09
C ALA A 64 -4.52 5.51 -0.12
N LYS A 65 -4.92 6.07 -1.29
CA LYS A 65 -6.29 6.38 -1.78
C LYS A 65 -7.24 7.13 -0.81
N MET A 66 -6.81 7.42 0.41
CA MET A 66 -7.44 8.23 1.43
C MET A 66 -6.81 9.63 1.53
N LEU A 67 -5.64 9.78 0.91
CA LEU A 67 -4.84 10.99 0.88
C LEU A 67 -5.16 11.84 -0.37
N SER A 68 -5.06 13.15 -0.20
CA SER A 68 -5.11 14.13 -1.27
C SER A 68 -3.88 13.98 -2.19
N PRO A 69 -4.03 14.11 -3.52
CA PRO A 69 -2.88 14.13 -4.43
C PRO A 69 -2.02 15.40 -4.31
N SER A 70 -2.46 16.40 -3.53
CA SER A 70 -1.80 17.71 -3.40
C SER A 70 -1.26 17.90 -1.99
N ILE A 71 -0.39 16.99 -1.56
CA ILE A 71 0.31 17.04 -0.27
C ILE A 71 1.62 17.80 -0.44
N SER A 72 1.87 18.78 0.44
CA SER A 72 3.11 19.57 0.46
C SER A 72 4.29 18.79 1.04
N GLU A 73 5.53 19.22 0.75
CA GLU A 73 6.75 18.56 1.27
C GLU A 73 6.75 18.43 2.80
N LYS A 74 6.39 19.49 3.54
CA LYS A 74 6.27 19.43 5.01
C LYS A 74 5.27 18.36 5.48
N GLN A 75 4.20 18.14 4.73
CA GLN A 75 3.22 17.11 5.05
C GLN A 75 3.73 15.71 4.70
N LYS A 76 4.54 15.56 3.63
CA LYS A 76 5.25 14.32 3.34
C LYS A 76 6.20 13.98 4.49
N GLU A 77 7.03 14.91 4.93
CA GLU A 77 7.93 14.72 6.08
C GLU A 77 7.18 14.16 7.32
N ALA A 78 6.00 14.72 7.63
CA ALA A 78 5.17 14.22 8.72
C ALA A 78 4.65 12.78 8.50
N LEU A 79 4.28 12.42 7.26
CA LEU A 79 3.83 11.07 6.91
C LEU A 79 4.93 10.02 7.19
N PHE A 80 6.19 10.33 6.88
CA PHE A 80 7.31 9.39 6.98
C PHE A 80 8.10 9.46 8.29
N ALA A 81 7.64 10.23 9.27
CA ALA A 81 8.36 10.45 10.53
C ALA A 81 8.22 9.33 11.58
N HIS A 82 7.47 8.26 11.29
CA HIS A 82 7.03 7.27 12.26
C HIS A 82 7.64 5.90 12.01
N ILE A 83 7.04 5.05 11.17
CA ILE A 83 7.61 3.74 10.84
C ILE A 83 7.64 3.62 9.34
N VAL A 84 8.80 3.27 8.79
CA VAL A 84 8.99 3.07 7.36
C VAL A 84 9.68 1.75 7.10
N ALA A 85 9.30 1.08 6.00
CA ALA A 85 10.07 -0.02 5.45
C ALA A 85 10.80 0.46 4.20
N ARG A 86 12.09 0.20 4.11
CA ARG A 86 12.93 0.53 2.95
C ARG A 86 13.36 -0.73 2.23
N SER A 87 13.49 -0.66 0.92
CA SER A 87 14.15 -1.71 0.14
C SER A 87 15.63 -1.37 0.02
N GLU A 88 16.48 -2.27 0.52
CA GLU A 88 17.95 -2.25 0.50
C GLU A 88 18.54 -3.08 -0.65
N ALA A 89 17.74 -3.41 -1.68
CA ALA A 89 18.18 -4.27 -2.77
C ALA A 89 19.40 -3.70 -3.53
N GLU A 90 20.60 -4.06 -3.06
CA GLU A 90 21.86 -3.72 -3.70
C GLU A 90 21.93 -4.36 -5.09
N GLY A 91 22.14 -3.53 -6.12
CA GLY A 91 22.46 -3.98 -7.48
C GLY A 91 21.41 -3.68 -8.56
N ILE A 92 20.21 -3.22 -8.22
CA ILE A 92 19.21 -2.74 -9.20
C ILE A 92 18.98 -1.24 -9.06
N GLU A 93 19.05 -0.70 -7.84
CA GLU A 93 18.79 0.70 -7.56
C GLU A 93 19.97 1.34 -6.82
N THR A 94 20.23 2.61 -7.12
CA THR A 94 21.38 3.36 -6.57
C THR A 94 21.20 3.79 -5.12
N ASP A 95 19.96 3.86 -4.62
CA ASP A 95 19.64 4.33 -3.27
C ASP A 95 18.47 3.55 -2.64
N PRO A 96 18.53 3.18 -1.35
CA PRO A 96 17.41 2.52 -0.67
C PRO A 96 16.20 3.45 -0.56
N TRP A 97 15.02 2.98 -0.95
CA TRP A 97 13.81 3.81 -1.03
C TRP A 97 12.65 3.27 -0.20
N ILE A 98 11.74 4.16 0.19
CA ILE A 98 10.61 3.84 1.07
C ILE A 98 9.54 3.07 0.29
N THR A 99 9.25 1.86 0.77
CA THR A 99 8.26 0.95 0.16
C THR A 99 6.95 0.89 0.93
N SER A 100 6.99 1.20 2.23
CA SER A 100 5.84 1.22 3.13
C SER A 100 6.00 2.25 4.22
N PHE A 101 4.89 2.75 4.75
CA PHE A 101 4.90 3.60 5.95
C PHE A 101 3.68 3.36 6.83
N PHE A 102 3.86 3.54 8.14
CA PHE A 102 2.80 3.82 9.10
C PHE A 102 3.03 5.21 9.68
N SER A 103 2.01 6.06 9.63
CA SER A 103 2.05 7.41 10.18
C SER A 103 0.93 7.60 11.20
N VAL A 104 1.25 8.09 12.39
CA VAL A 104 0.27 8.42 13.41
C VAL A 104 0.24 9.93 13.59
N LEU A 105 -0.83 10.56 13.12
CA LEU A 105 -0.94 12.01 13.08
C LEU A 105 -2.14 12.47 13.88
N LYS A 106 -2.00 13.59 14.60
CA LYS A 106 -3.17 14.24 15.21
C LYS A 106 -4.12 14.68 14.12
N TYR A 107 -5.43 14.52 14.34
CA TYR A 107 -6.45 14.85 13.36
C TYR A 107 -6.29 16.25 12.71
N PRO A 108 -5.97 17.34 13.43
CA PRO A 108 -5.75 18.65 12.82
C PRO A 108 -4.65 18.67 11.75
N GLU A 109 -3.59 17.88 11.95
CA GLU A 109 -2.49 17.74 11.00
C GLU A 109 -2.90 16.83 9.83
N ALA A 110 -3.51 15.68 10.13
CA ALA A 110 -3.99 14.73 9.13
C ALA A 110 -5.03 15.34 8.19
N LYS A 111 -5.93 16.18 8.71
CA LYS A 111 -7.04 16.80 7.96
C LYS A 111 -6.59 17.47 6.67
N ALA A 112 -5.46 18.17 6.68
CA ALA A 112 -4.95 18.87 5.51
C ALA A 112 -4.45 17.93 4.40
N MET A 113 -4.28 16.64 4.70
CA MET A 113 -3.82 15.61 3.78
C MET A 113 -4.93 14.65 3.37
N LEU A 114 -6.06 14.59 4.08
CA LEU A 114 -7.13 13.64 3.80
C LEU A 114 -8.02 14.09 2.64
N LEU A 115 -8.61 13.11 1.94
CA LEU A 115 -9.68 13.39 0.99
C LEU A 115 -10.92 13.95 1.71
N PRO A 116 -11.69 14.88 1.09
CA PRO A 116 -12.84 15.52 1.74
C PRO A 116 -13.90 14.55 2.29
N LYS A 117 -14.10 13.41 1.63
CA LYS A 117 -15.06 12.37 2.08
C LYS A 117 -14.59 11.66 3.35
N VAL A 118 -13.27 11.47 3.49
CA VAL A 118 -12.67 10.84 4.67
C VAL A 118 -12.73 11.80 5.85
N ASP A 119 -12.32 13.06 5.63
CA ASP A 119 -12.47 14.15 6.62
C ASP A 119 -13.92 14.26 7.12
N ALA A 120 -14.89 14.32 6.20
CA ALA A 120 -16.31 14.41 6.55
C ALA A 120 -16.83 13.19 7.33
N ALA A 121 -16.24 12.02 7.16
CA ALA A 121 -16.60 10.82 7.92
C ALA A 121 -16.01 10.87 9.34
N ILE A 122 -14.74 11.27 9.48
CA ILE A 122 -14.06 11.39 10.78
C ILE A 122 -14.74 12.44 11.66
N ARG A 123 -15.15 13.58 11.09
CA ARG A 123 -15.84 14.66 11.83
C ARG A 123 -17.18 14.27 12.44
N LYS A 124 -17.73 13.10 12.10
CA LYS A 124 -18.95 12.54 12.71
C LYS A 124 -18.67 11.72 13.97
N LEU A 125 -17.40 11.40 14.23
CA LEU A 125 -16.98 10.66 15.41
C LEU A 125 -16.95 11.59 16.63
N PRO A 126 -17.23 11.06 17.84
CA PRO A 126 -17.00 11.80 19.07
C PRO A 126 -15.50 12.07 19.27
N GLU A 127 -15.16 13.21 19.85
CA GLU A 127 -13.78 13.57 20.23
C GLU A 127 -12.79 13.57 19.05
N TYR A 128 -13.28 13.75 17.82
CA TYR A 128 -12.48 13.63 16.60
C TYR A 128 -11.26 14.57 16.55
N GLU A 129 -11.31 15.71 17.23
CA GLU A 129 -10.26 16.73 17.23
C GLU A 129 -8.97 16.27 17.94
N GLU A 130 -9.09 15.34 18.90
CA GLU A 130 -7.97 14.83 19.68
C GLU A 130 -7.47 13.45 19.19
N MET A 131 -8.13 12.90 18.16
CA MET A 131 -7.83 11.56 17.66
C MET A 131 -6.45 11.50 17.00
N ASP A 132 -5.73 10.43 17.31
CA ASP A 132 -4.57 9.98 16.55
C ASP A 132 -5.04 9.16 15.35
N ILE A 133 -4.67 9.56 14.15
CA ILE A 133 -5.05 8.94 12.88
C ILE A 133 -3.87 8.10 12.40
N LEU A 134 -4.07 6.78 12.29
CA LEU A 134 -3.11 5.88 11.66
C LEU A 134 -3.40 5.80 10.16
N ILE A 135 -2.46 6.33 9.38
CA ILE A 135 -2.41 6.25 7.93
C ILE A 135 -1.32 5.25 7.55
N SER A 136 -1.68 4.24 6.78
CA SER A 136 -0.76 3.21 6.31
C SER A 136 -0.84 3.07 4.79
N ALA A 137 0.30 2.78 4.16
CA ALA A 137 0.36 2.36 2.77
C ALA A 137 1.60 1.49 2.53
N ARG A 138 1.48 0.56 1.58
CA ARG A 138 2.58 -0.27 1.08
C ARG A 138 2.41 -0.55 -0.40
N PHE A 139 3.51 -0.80 -1.09
CA PHE A 139 3.42 -1.44 -2.41
C PHE A 139 2.99 -2.91 -2.27
N ALA A 140 2.27 -3.40 -3.28
CA ALA A 140 1.71 -4.76 -3.29
C ALA A 140 2.77 -5.87 -3.24
N ASN A 141 4.01 -5.57 -3.65
CA ASN A 141 5.14 -6.50 -3.65
C ASN A 141 5.90 -6.54 -2.32
N VAL A 142 5.54 -5.71 -1.34
CA VAL A 142 6.15 -5.76 -0.01
C VAL A 142 5.73 -7.06 0.69
N PRO A 143 6.67 -7.89 1.17
CA PRO A 143 6.33 -9.15 1.85
C PRO A 143 5.50 -8.94 3.12
N GLU A 144 4.66 -9.92 3.47
CA GLU A 144 3.81 -9.85 4.66
C GLU A 144 4.64 -9.88 5.96
N GLU A 145 5.81 -10.51 5.93
CA GLU A 145 6.77 -10.56 7.05
C GLU A 145 7.27 -9.16 7.40
N ILE A 146 7.53 -8.31 6.40
CA ILE A 146 7.93 -6.92 6.62
C ILE A 146 6.78 -6.12 7.24
N MET A 147 5.55 -6.38 6.81
CA MET A 147 4.38 -5.76 7.44
C MET A 147 4.20 -6.22 8.88
N TYR A 148 4.44 -7.50 9.17
CA TYR A 148 4.46 -8.01 10.54
C TYR A 148 5.51 -7.29 11.40
N GLU A 149 6.74 -7.13 10.91
CA GLU A 149 7.80 -6.39 11.62
C GLU A 149 7.41 -4.93 11.88
N MET A 150 6.82 -4.25 10.90
CA MET A 150 6.30 -2.88 11.09
C MET A 150 5.21 -2.82 12.16
N TYR A 151 4.28 -3.77 12.18
CA TYR A 151 3.23 -3.85 13.19
C TYR A 151 3.79 -4.24 14.57
N GLU A 152 4.78 -5.12 14.65
CA GLU A 152 5.44 -5.49 15.91
C GLU A 152 6.16 -4.29 16.55
N ALA A 153 6.78 -3.43 15.75
CA ALA A 153 7.41 -2.18 16.21
C ALA A 153 6.38 -1.11 16.66
N PHE A 154 5.15 -1.16 16.14
CA PHE A 154 4.16 -0.09 16.28
C PHE A 154 3.81 0.30 17.73
N PRO A 155 3.49 -0.63 18.66
CA PRO A 155 3.08 -0.26 20.02
C PRO A 155 4.20 0.42 20.84
N ALA A 156 5.46 0.18 20.49
CA ALA A 156 6.60 0.83 21.12
C ALA A 156 6.87 2.21 20.51
N ALA A 157 6.80 2.32 19.18
CA ALA A 157 7.11 3.55 18.45
C ALA A 157 6.00 4.61 18.55
N CYS A 158 4.73 4.20 18.54
CA CYS A 158 3.61 5.13 18.33
C CYS A 158 2.56 5.16 19.47
N MET A 159 2.63 4.24 20.44
CA MET A 159 1.66 4.15 21.54
C MET A 159 2.26 4.42 22.91
N HIS A 160 2.31 5.70 23.28
CA HIS A 160 2.99 6.20 24.48
C HIS A 160 2.13 6.19 25.75
N SER A 161 0.81 6.05 25.62
CA SER A 161 -0.12 5.93 26.76
C SER A 161 -1.00 4.69 26.65
N LYS A 162 -1.40 4.11 27.79
CA LYS A 162 -2.33 2.97 27.84
C LYS A 162 -3.72 3.32 27.34
N ASP A 163 -4.14 4.57 27.57
CA ASP A 163 -5.47 5.06 27.20
C ASP A 163 -5.51 5.64 25.78
N GLN A 164 -4.37 5.67 25.09
CA GLN A 164 -4.27 6.16 23.72
C GLN A 164 -5.12 5.29 22.79
N LYS A 165 -5.95 5.95 21.99
CA LYS A 165 -6.75 5.34 20.94
C LYS A 165 -6.29 5.90 19.61
N ILE A 166 -6.11 5.02 18.64
CA ILE A 166 -5.81 5.39 17.27
C ILE A 166 -7.02 5.05 16.38
N LEU A 167 -7.23 5.86 15.35
CA LEU A 167 -8.15 5.58 14.28
C LEU A 167 -7.35 5.05 13.07
N LEU A 168 -7.38 3.74 12.87
CA LEU A 168 -6.83 3.10 11.68
C LEU A 168 -7.78 3.28 10.50
N LEU A 169 -7.26 3.78 9.38
CA LEU A 169 -7.98 3.89 8.12
C LEU A 169 -7.64 2.69 7.22
N SER A 170 -8.57 1.75 7.12
CA SER A 170 -8.44 0.53 6.31
C SER A 170 -9.13 0.72 4.96
N LEU A 171 -8.47 0.30 3.88
CA LEU A 171 -9.05 0.29 2.54
C LEU A 171 -9.58 -1.12 2.25
N GLU A 172 -10.82 -1.20 1.78
CA GLU A 172 -11.40 -2.45 1.30
C GLU A 172 -11.90 -2.30 -0.12
N ARG A 173 -11.74 -3.36 -0.92
CA ARG A 173 -12.20 -3.41 -2.32
C ARG A 173 -13.16 -4.57 -2.56
N PRO A 174 -14.02 -4.48 -3.58
CA PRO A 174 -14.78 -5.62 -4.06
C PRO A 174 -13.85 -6.77 -4.46
N VAL A 175 -14.25 -7.98 -4.12
CA VAL A 175 -13.56 -9.23 -4.45
C VAL A 175 -14.16 -9.85 -5.70
N GLN A 176 -13.31 -10.26 -6.63
CA GLN A 176 -13.72 -11.00 -7.82
C GLN A 176 -14.02 -12.48 -7.49
N LYS A 177 -14.85 -13.15 -8.27
CA LYS A 177 -15.30 -14.52 -7.94
C LYS A 177 -14.14 -15.51 -7.81
N GLU A 178 -13.10 -15.31 -8.60
CA GLU A 178 -11.88 -16.10 -8.65
C GLU A 178 -11.10 -15.95 -7.34
N GLU A 179 -10.99 -14.72 -6.82
CA GLU A 179 -10.31 -14.39 -5.56
C GLU A 179 -11.06 -14.91 -4.33
N GLU A 180 -12.40 -14.98 -4.39
CA GLU A 180 -13.21 -15.45 -3.24
C GLU A 180 -12.85 -16.86 -2.79
N THR A 181 -12.55 -17.75 -3.74
CA THR A 181 -12.24 -19.16 -3.45
C THR A 181 -10.93 -19.24 -2.68
N GLU A 182 -9.94 -18.46 -3.12
CA GLU A 182 -8.63 -18.39 -2.47
C GLU A 182 -8.73 -17.75 -1.09
N ILE A 183 -9.46 -16.63 -0.95
CA ILE A 183 -9.69 -15.99 0.35
C ILE A 183 -10.37 -16.95 1.33
N LYS A 184 -11.35 -17.75 0.90
CA LYS A 184 -12.00 -18.74 1.77
C LYS A 184 -11.08 -19.91 2.13
N ARG A 185 -10.15 -20.28 1.24
CA ARG A 185 -9.14 -21.32 1.50
C ARG A 185 -8.14 -20.84 2.55
N VAL A 186 -7.66 -19.62 2.40
CA VAL A 186 -6.62 -18.98 3.20
C VAL A 186 -7.19 -18.49 4.55
N PHE A 187 -8.39 -17.92 4.54
CA PHE A 187 -9.11 -17.41 5.72
C PHE A 187 -10.47 -18.10 5.90
N PRO A 188 -10.51 -19.39 6.30
CA PRO A 188 -11.76 -20.15 6.39
C PRO A 188 -12.76 -19.62 7.41
N LYS A 189 -12.29 -18.84 8.39
CA LYS A 189 -13.14 -18.17 9.39
C LYS A 189 -13.77 -16.88 8.87
N PHE A 190 -13.24 -16.30 7.79
CA PHE A 190 -13.78 -15.08 7.20
C PHE A 190 -15.09 -15.36 6.47
N LYS A 191 -16.06 -14.46 6.65
CA LYS A 191 -17.38 -14.54 6.01
C LYS A 191 -17.67 -13.23 5.32
N PHE A 192 -17.90 -13.29 4.01
CA PHE A 192 -18.40 -12.15 3.26
C PHE A 192 -19.79 -11.73 3.78
N THR A 193 -19.96 -10.44 4.07
CA THR A 193 -21.24 -9.87 4.51
C THR A 193 -22.17 -9.60 3.32
N ASN A 194 -23.48 -9.57 3.57
CA ASN A 194 -24.51 -9.31 2.55
C ASN A 194 -24.40 -7.93 1.87
N SER A 195 -23.64 -7.00 2.43
CA SER A 195 -23.48 -5.60 1.96
C SER A 195 -22.40 -5.42 0.87
N GLY A 196 -21.89 -6.51 0.30
CA GLY A 196 -20.82 -6.48 -0.69
C GLY A 196 -19.68 -7.39 -0.24
N LYS A 197 -19.11 -8.13 -1.19
CA LYS A 197 -17.96 -9.00 -0.95
C LYS A 197 -16.71 -8.12 -0.90
N LEU A 198 -16.57 -7.35 0.16
CA LEU A 198 -15.40 -6.51 0.39
C LEU A 198 -14.32 -7.31 1.09
N PHE A 199 -13.07 -7.01 0.76
CA PHE A 199 -11.89 -7.55 1.43
C PHE A 199 -10.83 -6.45 1.56
N PRO A 200 -10.06 -6.43 2.66
CA PRO A 200 -8.98 -5.46 2.83
C PRO A 200 -7.99 -5.49 1.66
N ILE A 201 -7.55 -4.32 1.21
CA ILE A 201 -6.48 -4.19 0.21
C ILE A 201 -5.17 -4.69 0.81
N HIS A 202 -4.91 -4.36 2.07
CA HIS A 202 -3.81 -4.91 2.84
C HIS A 202 -4.30 -6.17 3.56
N THR A 203 -3.87 -7.34 3.10
CA THR A 203 -4.35 -8.64 3.57
C THR A 203 -4.32 -8.79 5.09
N GLU A 204 -3.29 -8.25 5.74
CA GLU A 204 -3.10 -8.33 7.18
C GLU A 204 -4.21 -7.65 7.99
N GLU A 205 -4.91 -6.66 7.43
CA GLU A 205 -6.04 -6.00 8.09
C GLU A 205 -7.27 -6.92 8.21
N ILE A 206 -7.24 -8.12 7.60
CA ILE A 206 -8.25 -9.18 7.78
C ILE A 206 -8.42 -9.56 9.26
N PHE A 207 -7.38 -9.47 10.08
CA PHE A 207 -7.45 -9.81 11.50
C PHE A 207 -8.32 -8.84 12.30
N LEU A 208 -8.52 -7.60 11.83
CA LEU A 208 -9.55 -6.70 12.39
C LEU A 208 -10.93 -7.35 12.25
N ILE A 209 -11.22 -7.87 11.06
CA ILE A 209 -12.52 -8.49 10.76
C ILE A 209 -12.66 -9.82 11.50
N LEU A 210 -11.63 -10.65 11.52
CA LEU A 210 -11.64 -11.95 12.22
C LEU A 210 -11.79 -11.79 13.74
N ASN A 211 -11.29 -10.68 14.31
CA ASN A 211 -11.48 -10.33 15.72
C ASN A 211 -12.82 -9.63 16.01
N ASN A 212 -13.72 -9.54 15.03
CA ASN A 212 -15.01 -8.84 15.11
C ASN A 212 -14.88 -7.36 15.47
N GLU A 213 -13.78 -6.71 15.08
CA GLU A 213 -13.66 -5.26 15.21
C GLU A 213 -14.73 -4.58 14.35
N LYS A 214 -15.47 -3.66 14.97
CA LYS A 214 -16.52 -2.92 14.28
C LYS A 214 -15.96 -1.60 13.79
N PRO A 215 -16.13 -1.27 12.49
CA PRO A 215 -15.72 0.04 12.00
C PRO A 215 -16.59 1.13 12.66
N ALA A 216 -15.94 2.20 13.11
CA ALA A 216 -16.59 3.40 13.62
C ALA A 216 -17.28 4.19 12.50
N PHE A 217 -16.77 4.10 11.26
CA PHE A 217 -17.45 4.59 10.07
C PHE A 217 -17.05 3.78 8.83
N SER A 218 -17.84 3.94 7.76
CA SER A 218 -17.55 3.44 6.42
C SER A 218 -17.91 4.51 5.40
N CYS A 219 -17.04 4.80 4.44
CA CYS A 219 -17.33 5.73 3.35
C CYS A 219 -16.71 5.26 2.03
N SER A 220 -17.34 5.61 0.90
CA SER A 220 -16.81 5.26 -0.42
C SER A 220 -15.72 6.25 -0.86
N ALA A 221 -14.58 5.72 -1.28
CA ALA A 221 -13.48 6.43 -1.91
C ALA A 221 -13.60 6.38 -3.44
N MET A 222 -12.47 6.51 -4.15
CA MET A 222 -12.39 6.34 -5.61
C MET A 222 -12.31 4.85 -5.99
N ASP A 223 -12.60 4.52 -7.25
CA ASP A 223 -12.35 3.19 -7.84
C ASP A 223 -13.03 2.02 -7.10
N ASP A 224 -14.28 2.20 -6.67
CA ASP A 224 -15.07 1.23 -5.87
C ASP A 224 -14.44 0.83 -4.52
N ILE A 225 -13.40 1.54 -4.08
CA ILE A 225 -12.78 1.33 -2.76
C ILE A 225 -13.69 1.90 -1.67
N THR A 226 -13.85 1.14 -0.59
CA THR A 226 -14.49 1.56 0.64
C THR A 226 -13.42 1.80 1.70
N ILE A 227 -13.44 2.96 2.35
CA ILE A 227 -12.59 3.25 3.50
C ILE A 227 -13.40 2.99 4.77
N LYS A 228 -12.83 2.22 5.69
CA LYS A 228 -13.37 1.94 7.01
C LYS A 228 -12.42 2.46 8.09
N GLY A 229 -12.99 3.14 9.08
CA GLY A 229 -12.24 3.63 10.23
C GLY A 229 -12.41 2.70 11.42
N TYR A 230 -11.33 2.18 11.98
CA TYR A 230 -11.33 1.31 13.18
C TYR A 230 -10.66 2.02 14.35
N ILE A 231 -11.36 2.13 15.49
CA ILE A 231 -10.79 2.72 16.70
C ILE A 231 -10.15 1.61 17.53
N LEU A 232 -8.83 1.64 17.65
CA LEU A 232 -8.03 0.62 18.32
C LEU A 232 -7.29 1.23 19.52
N ASN A 233 -7.23 0.48 20.62
CA ASN A 233 -6.36 0.76 21.74
C ASN A 233 -5.14 -0.17 21.70
N LYS A 234 -4.20 0.02 22.64
CA LYS A 234 -2.95 -0.75 22.67
C LYS A 234 -3.18 -2.26 22.78
N GLU A 235 -4.14 -2.67 23.60
CA GLU A 235 -4.49 -4.09 23.77
C GLU A 235 -5.02 -4.72 22.48
N ARG A 236 -5.88 -4.02 21.74
CA ARG A 236 -6.41 -4.50 20.45
C ARG A 236 -5.33 -4.62 19.38
N ILE A 237 -4.39 -3.69 19.34
CA ILE A 237 -3.26 -3.78 18.41
C ILE A 237 -2.34 -4.94 18.77
N ILE A 238 -2.06 -5.16 20.05
CA ILE A 238 -1.28 -6.33 20.49
C ILE A 238 -1.99 -7.63 20.10
N ALA A 239 -3.30 -7.74 20.34
CA ALA A 239 -4.07 -8.93 19.93
C ALA A 239 -4.08 -9.12 18.41
N PHE A 240 -4.09 -8.04 17.63
CA PHE A 240 -3.94 -8.06 16.18
C PHE A 240 -2.57 -8.59 15.74
N ILE A 241 -1.48 -8.09 16.34
CA ILE A 241 -0.09 -8.54 16.06
C ILE A 241 0.07 -10.01 16.43
N GLU A 242 -0.43 -10.44 17.59
CA GLU A 242 -0.38 -11.84 18.02
C GLU A 242 -1.13 -12.76 17.05
N ALA A 243 -2.29 -12.31 16.53
CA ALA A 243 -3.05 -13.08 15.53
C ALA A 243 -2.27 -13.20 14.21
N MET A 244 -1.62 -12.13 13.74
CA MET A 244 -0.73 -12.18 12.58
C MET A 244 0.42 -13.16 12.81
N LYS A 245 1.09 -13.07 13.97
CA LYS A 245 2.22 -13.95 14.32
C LYS A 245 1.83 -15.42 14.26
N VAL A 246 0.68 -15.78 14.84
CA VAL A 246 0.21 -17.17 14.85
C VAL A 246 -0.18 -17.65 13.45
N TYR A 247 -0.61 -16.75 12.57
CA TYR A 247 -1.04 -17.09 11.22
C TYR A 247 0.13 -17.25 10.24
N TYR A 248 1.15 -16.40 10.35
CA TYR A 248 2.31 -16.37 9.45
C TYR A 248 3.54 -17.15 9.98
N ALA A 249 3.46 -17.73 11.19
CA ALA A 249 4.49 -18.63 11.76
C ALA A 249 4.28 -20.10 11.36
#